data_AF-A0AA38SL06-F1
#
_entry.id   AF-A0AA38SL06-F1
#
_cell.length_a   1.000
_cell.length_b   1.000
_cell.length_c   1.000
_cell.angle_alpha   90.00
_cell.angle_beta   90.00
_cell.angle_gamma   90.00
#
_symmetry.space_group_name_H-M   'P 1'
#
loop_
_entity.id
_entity.type
_entity.pdbx_description
1 polymer ?
#
loop_
_entity_poly.entity_id
_entity_poly.type
_entity_poly.pdbx_seq_one_letter_code
_entity_poly.pdbx_strand_id
1 'polypeptide(L)'
;MIPPYAITLFTTLIITFSLPATSFTAEDAYPFPHIIESMPSYEDLSPIRREVYDEGRIIDITHRYRPEMPTWESAEGLGQYNERLGTVPTKLAMMFVFRHWLPSHTGTHVDAPGHVFDHYFDAGFDVDTLDLHVLNGELS
;
A
#
# COMPACT_ATOMS: atom_id res chain seq x y z
N MET A 1 3.18 -42.22 38.41
CA MET A 1 3.77 -42.81 37.18
C MET A 1 3.13 -42.14 35.99
N ILE A 2 3.85 -41.28 35.29
CA ILE A 2 3.39 -40.64 34.05
C ILE A 2 3.59 -41.66 32.92
N PRO A 3 2.57 -41.98 32.09
CA PRO A 3 2.71 -42.99 31.05
C PRO A 3 3.74 -42.54 29.98
N PRO A 4 4.56 -43.46 29.44
CA PRO A 4 5.68 -43.11 28.55
C PRO A 4 5.25 -42.44 27.24
N TYR A 5 3.99 -42.60 26.84
CA TYR A 5 3.39 -41.96 25.67
C TYR A 5 3.05 -40.47 25.86
N ALA A 6 2.85 -40.02 27.10
CA ALA A 6 2.54 -38.62 27.40
C ALA A 6 3.76 -37.71 27.24
N ILE A 7 4.97 -38.24 27.43
CA ILE A 7 6.22 -37.49 27.27
C ILE A 7 6.60 -37.38 25.79
N THR A 8 6.32 -38.42 25.00
CA THR A 8 6.60 -38.43 23.55
C THR A 8 5.64 -37.53 22.76
N LEU A 9 4.38 -37.38 23.20
CA LEU A 9 3.44 -36.46 22.57
C LEU A 9 3.77 -34.98 22.87
N PHE A 10 4.38 -34.71 24.02
CA PHE A 10 4.74 -33.35 24.43
C PHE A 10 6.01 -32.85 23.74
N THR A 11 6.96 -33.75 23.44
CA THR A 11 8.20 -33.39 22.72
C THR A 11 8.00 -33.24 21.22
N THR A 12 7.06 -33.95 20.59
CA THR A 12 6.73 -33.76 19.17
C THR A 12 5.92 -32.48 18.92
N LEU A 13 5.15 -32.00 19.90
CA LEU A 13 4.37 -30.78 19.81
C LEU A 13 5.22 -29.49 19.89
N ILE A 14 6.38 -29.54 20.56
CA ILE A 14 7.27 -28.38 20.72
C ILE A 14 8.19 -28.20 19.49
N ILE A 15 8.49 -29.27 18.75
CA ILE A 15 9.45 -29.23 17.62
C ILE A 15 8.79 -28.78 16.30
N THR A 16 7.46 -28.85 16.17
CA THR A 16 6.76 -28.43 14.94
C THR A 16 6.38 -26.95 14.88
N PHE A 17 6.64 -26.17 15.92
CA PHE A 17 6.33 -24.73 15.97
C PHE A 17 7.58 -23.83 15.96
N SER A 18 8.64 -24.26 15.28
CA SER A 18 9.71 -23.36 14.85
C SER A 18 9.62 -23.19 13.34
N LEU A 19 8.55 -22.53 12.88
CA LEU A 19 8.64 -21.90 11.56
C LEU A 19 9.78 -20.89 11.61
N PRO A 20 10.73 -20.91 10.67
CA PRO A 20 11.63 -19.79 10.52
C PRO A 20 10.75 -18.58 10.20
N ALA A 21 10.65 -17.62 11.13
CA ALA A 21 10.11 -16.32 10.80
C ALA A 21 11.05 -15.75 9.73
N THR A 22 10.63 -15.77 8.47
CA THR A 22 11.35 -15.00 7.46
C THR A 22 11.03 -13.54 7.76
N SER A 23 11.94 -12.89 8.49
CA SER A 23 11.87 -11.46 8.73
C SER A 23 11.99 -10.77 7.37
N PHE A 24 10.88 -10.28 6.82
CA PHE A 24 10.94 -9.38 5.69
C PHE A 24 11.47 -8.05 6.20
N THR A 25 12.64 -7.66 5.71
CA THR A 25 13.31 -6.43 6.11
C THR A 25 12.65 -5.30 5.28
N ALA A 26 12.17 -4.23 5.92
CA ALA A 26 11.57 -3.04 5.28
C ALA A 26 12.49 -2.36 4.24
N GLU A 27 13.73 -2.82 4.15
CA GLU A 27 14.85 -2.41 3.34
C GLU A 27 14.59 -2.49 1.83
N ASP A 28 13.72 -3.39 1.33
CA ASP A 28 13.42 -3.49 -0.11
C ASP A 28 12.42 -2.42 -0.61
N ALA A 29 11.67 -1.77 0.30
CA ALA A 29 10.67 -0.77 -0.04
C ALA A 29 11.28 0.62 -0.32
N TYR A 30 12.55 0.82 0.08
CA TYR A 30 13.26 2.09 -0.07
C TYR A 30 14.60 1.84 -0.76
N PRO A 31 15.04 2.71 -1.68
CA PRO A 31 16.44 2.68 -2.10
C PRO A 31 17.32 2.88 -0.85
N PHE A 32 18.21 1.93 -0.58
CA PHE A 32 19.07 1.85 0.61
C PHE A 32 19.51 3.23 1.16
N PRO A 33 19.16 3.61 2.40
CA PRO A 33 19.48 4.94 2.91
C PRO A 33 20.85 5.08 3.60
N HIS A 34 21.68 4.04 3.74
CA HIS A 34 22.74 4.08 4.78
C HIS A 34 24.18 3.64 4.46
N ILE A 35 24.60 3.46 3.20
CA ILE A 35 26.03 3.24 2.90
C ILE A 35 26.52 4.21 1.82
N ILE A 36 27.29 5.21 2.26
CA ILE A 36 27.92 6.25 1.41
C ILE A 36 28.99 5.66 0.46
N GLU A 37 29.38 4.39 0.61
CA GLU A 37 30.56 3.84 -0.06
C GLU A 37 30.31 3.14 -1.40
N SER A 38 29.06 2.91 -1.83
CA SER A 38 28.80 2.41 -3.19
C SER A 38 27.36 2.67 -3.63
N MET A 39 27.04 3.92 -3.97
CA MET A 39 25.77 4.19 -4.63
C MET A 39 25.82 3.59 -6.04
N PRO A 40 24.91 2.68 -6.42
CA PRO A 40 24.72 2.36 -7.83
C PRO A 40 24.40 3.64 -8.59
N SER A 41 24.80 3.75 -9.85
CA SER A 41 24.46 4.91 -10.67
C SER A 41 22.95 5.13 -10.64
N TYR A 42 22.52 6.36 -10.35
CA TYR A 42 21.10 6.75 -10.28
C TYR A 42 20.26 6.35 -11.51
N GLU A 43 20.92 6.13 -12.66
CA GLU A 43 20.34 5.70 -13.93
C GLU A 43 19.70 4.29 -13.91
N ASP A 44 19.92 3.46 -12.88
CA ASP A 44 19.39 2.08 -12.81
C ASP A 44 18.43 1.85 -11.62
N LEU A 45 17.91 2.93 -11.02
CA LEU A 45 16.96 2.83 -9.92
C LEU A 45 15.54 2.63 -10.44
N SER A 46 15.08 1.38 -10.45
CA SER A 46 13.66 1.06 -10.61
C SER A 46 13.09 0.57 -9.27
N PRO A 47 11.92 1.10 -8.83
CA PRO A 47 11.29 0.62 -7.62
C PRO A 47 10.82 -0.82 -7.83
N ILE A 48 11.15 -1.71 -6.89
CA ILE A 48 10.62 -3.07 -6.87
C ILE A 48 9.12 -2.96 -6.55
N ARG A 49 8.27 -3.27 -7.53
CA ARG A 49 6.82 -3.36 -7.33
C ARG A 49 6.47 -4.79 -6.92
N ARG A 50 5.83 -4.92 -5.77
CA ARG A 50 5.38 -6.19 -5.22
C ARG A 50 3.91 -6.05 -4.84
N GLU A 51 3.09 -7.03 -5.21
CA GLU A 51 1.65 -6.99 -4.94
C GLU A 51 1.29 -7.80 -3.67
N VAL A 52 2.21 -8.63 -3.16
CA VAL A 52 1.96 -9.54 -2.03
C VAL A 52 3.09 -9.45 -1.02
N TYR A 53 2.83 -9.00 0.19
CA TYR A 53 3.78 -8.81 1.28
C TYR A 53 3.51 -9.79 2.42
N ASP A 54 4.51 -9.93 3.29
CA ASP A 54 4.42 -10.68 4.56
C ASP A 54 3.77 -12.06 4.41
N GLU A 55 4.42 -12.91 3.60
CA GLU A 55 4.00 -14.29 3.33
C GLU A 55 2.55 -14.45 2.82
N GLY A 56 1.97 -13.41 2.23
CA GLY A 56 0.59 -13.45 1.71
C GLY A 56 -0.45 -12.82 2.62
N ARG A 57 -0.04 -12.33 3.80
CA ARG A 57 -0.95 -11.66 4.74
C ARG A 57 -1.41 -10.29 4.26
N ILE A 58 -0.58 -9.59 3.48
CA ILE A 58 -0.88 -8.25 2.97
C ILE A 58 -0.84 -8.29 1.44
N ILE A 59 -1.92 -7.88 0.79
CA ILE A 59 -2.03 -7.83 -0.66
C ILE A 59 -2.31 -6.37 -1.05
N ASP A 60 -1.45 -5.78 -1.86
CA ASP A 60 -1.73 -4.47 -2.46
C ASP A 60 -2.76 -4.66 -3.58
N ILE A 61 -3.89 -3.96 -3.45
CA ILE A 61 -5.00 -3.98 -4.41
C ILE A 61 -5.06 -2.68 -5.22
N THR A 62 -4.02 -1.86 -5.13
CA THR A 62 -3.99 -0.50 -5.68
C THR A 62 -3.33 -0.47 -7.05
N HIS A 63 -4.05 0.10 -8.03
CA HIS A 63 -3.46 0.38 -9.34
C HIS A 63 -2.57 1.63 -9.29
N ARG A 64 -1.40 1.57 -9.94
CA ARG A 64 -0.50 2.72 -10.07
C ARG A 64 -1.13 3.82 -10.93
N TYR A 65 -1.17 5.06 -10.43
CA TYR A 65 -1.45 6.22 -11.28
C TYR A 65 -0.38 6.40 -12.38
N ARG A 66 -0.83 6.41 -13.62
CA ARG A 66 -0.03 6.65 -14.82
C ARG A 66 -0.86 7.44 -15.83
N PRO A 67 -0.24 8.22 -16.72
CA PRO A 67 -0.99 8.99 -17.72
C PRO A 67 -1.93 8.13 -18.58
N GLU A 68 -1.57 6.87 -18.83
CA GLU A 68 -2.34 5.94 -19.66
C GLU A 68 -3.40 5.16 -18.84
N MET A 69 -3.59 5.46 -17.56
CA MET A 69 -4.62 4.82 -16.75
C MET A 69 -6.00 5.09 -17.37
N PRO A 70 -6.85 4.07 -17.54
CA PRO A 70 -8.21 4.27 -18.04
C PRO A 70 -8.98 5.27 -17.17
N THR A 71 -9.78 6.11 -17.83
CA THR A 71 -10.69 7.05 -17.19
C THR A 71 -12.12 6.69 -17.59
N TRP A 72 -13.09 7.00 -16.72
CA TRP A 72 -14.49 6.72 -17.02
C TRP A 72 -14.90 7.42 -18.32
N GLU A 73 -15.48 6.65 -19.25
CA GLU A 73 -15.97 7.10 -20.55
C GLU A 73 -14.95 7.82 -21.47
N SER A 74 -13.64 7.74 -21.19
CA SER A 74 -12.61 8.32 -22.04
C SER A 74 -11.56 7.30 -22.46
N ALA A 75 -11.24 7.33 -23.76
CA ALA A 75 -10.17 6.52 -24.35
C ALA A 75 -8.80 7.20 -24.23
N GLU A 76 -8.73 8.45 -23.78
CA GLU A 76 -7.50 9.26 -23.70
C GLU A 76 -6.67 8.93 -22.45
N GLY A 77 -7.27 8.20 -21.50
CA GLY A 77 -6.66 7.90 -20.20
C GLY A 77 -6.68 9.10 -19.27
N LEU A 78 -5.82 9.07 -18.26
CA LEU A 78 -5.74 10.08 -17.20
C LEU A 78 -4.96 11.34 -17.64
N GLY A 79 -4.05 11.21 -18.61
CA GLY A 79 -3.22 12.30 -19.11
C GLY A 79 -2.29 12.88 -18.05
N GLN A 80 -1.99 14.17 -18.15
CA GLN A 80 -1.16 14.87 -17.17
C GLN A 80 -1.96 15.14 -15.89
N TYR A 81 -1.75 14.31 -14.87
CA TYR A 81 -2.47 14.41 -13.59
C TYR A 81 -1.66 15.06 -12.46
N ASN A 82 -0.39 15.36 -12.68
CA ASN A 82 0.46 16.03 -11.71
C ASN A 82 1.33 17.12 -12.33
N GLU A 83 1.78 18.06 -11.52
CA GLU A 83 2.72 19.12 -11.94
C GLU A 83 3.67 19.40 -10.80
N ARG A 84 4.97 19.47 -11.12
CA ARG A 84 5.97 19.91 -10.15
C ARG A 84 5.83 21.42 -9.94
N LEU A 85 5.48 21.81 -8.71
CA LEU A 85 5.34 23.22 -8.34
C LEU A 85 6.67 23.86 -7.99
N GLY A 86 7.63 23.07 -7.51
CA GLY A 86 8.92 23.61 -7.12
C GLY A 86 9.79 22.62 -6.36
N THR A 87 10.82 23.19 -5.75
CA THR A 87 11.79 22.49 -4.92
C THR A 87 12.10 23.29 -3.67
N VAL A 88 12.11 22.61 -2.53
CA VAL A 88 12.49 23.18 -1.24
C VAL A 88 13.80 22.52 -0.82
N PRO A 89 14.93 23.25 -0.82
CA PRO A 89 16.18 22.72 -0.31
C PRO A 89 16.10 22.58 1.23
N THR A 90 16.60 21.48 1.75
CA THR A 90 16.81 21.26 3.19
C THR A 90 18.29 21.04 3.44
N LYS A 91 18.72 21.03 4.72
CA LYS A 91 20.11 20.78 5.08
C LYS A 91 20.63 19.41 4.60
N LEU A 92 19.73 18.43 4.43
CA LEU A 92 20.06 17.04 4.13
C LEU A 92 19.63 16.58 2.73
N ALA A 93 18.63 17.22 2.12
CA ALA A 93 18.01 16.76 0.88
C ALA A 93 17.29 17.86 0.09
N MET A 94 16.89 17.54 -1.14
CA MET A 94 15.95 18.34 -1.93
C MET A 94 14.55 17.76 -1.81
N MET A 95 13.58 18.55 -1.36
CA MET A 95 12.17 18.15 -1.37
C MET A 95 11.52 18.64 -2.67
N PHE A 96 10.80 17.75 -3.36
CA PHE A 96 9.98 18.10 -4.52
C PHE A 96 8.53 18.25 -4.09
N VAL A 97 7.87 19.33 -4.53
CA VAL A 97 6.44 19.57 -4.27
C VAL A 97 5.68 19.39 -5.57
N PHE A 98 4.68 18.52 -5.55
CA PHE A 98 3.79 18.27 -6.68
C PHE A 98 2.36 18.67 -6.34
N ARG A 99 1.66 19.20 -7.34
CA ARG A 99 0.20 19.30 -7.35
C ARG A 99 -0.34 18.11 -8.11
N HIS A 100 -1.49 17.61 -7.67
CA HIS A 100 -2.23 16.55 -8.34
C HIS A 100 -3.65 17.04 -8.64
N TRP A 101 -4.21 16.63 -9.78
CA TRP A 101 -5.61 16.84 -10.14
C TRP A 101 -6.21 15.48 -10.48
N LEU A 102 -7.04 14.97 -9.59
CA LEU A 102 -7.67 13.67 -9.73
C LEU A 102 -9.15 13.84 -9.39
N PRO A 103 -10.08 13.54 -10.30
CA PRO A 103 -11.47 13.30 -9.94
C PRO A 103 -11.57 12.25 -8.82
N SER A 104 -12.56 12.35 -7.93
CA SER A 104 -12.73 11.42 -6.81
C SER A 104 -12.81 9.94 -7.25
N HIS A 105 -13.30 9.70 -8.47
CA HIS A 105 -13.44 8.36 -9.08
C HIS A 105 -12.27 8.01 -10.02
N THR A 106 -11.04 8.28 -9.60
CA THR A 106 -9.83 7.93 -10.38
C THR A 106 -9.13 6.71 -9.78
N GLY A 107 -8.82 5.72 -10.60
CA GLY A 107 -8.06 4.53 -10.16
C GLY A 107 -8.82 3.66 -9.15
N THR A 108 -8.08 2.94 -8.30
CA THR A 108 -8.68 2.24 -7.15
C THR A 108 -9.12 3.30 -6.13
N HIS A 109 -10.43 3.39 -5.85
CA HIS A 109 -11.03 4.46 -5.02
C HIS A 109 -12.18 3.92 -4.13
N VAL A 110 -12.77 4.82 -3.34
CA VAL A 110 -13.89 4.53 -2.41
C VAL A 110 -15.04 5.48 -2.72
N ASP A 111 -16.25 4.92 -2.84
CA ASP A 111 -17.49 5.69 -3.03
C ASP A 111 -18.29 5.76 -1.72
N ALA A 112 -18.70 6.97 -1.32
CA ALA A 112 -19.60 7.17 -0.20
C ALA A 112 -21.07 7.10 -0.64
N PRO A 113 -22.05 6.88 0.27
CA PRO A 113 -23.47 6.88 -0.08
C PRO A 113 -23.94 8.18 -0.78
N GLY A 114 -23.39 9.32 -0.38
CA GLY A 114 -23.63 10.61 -1.02
C GLY A 114 -23.16 10.69 -2.48
N HIS A 115 -22.35 9.75 -2.98
CA HIS A 115 -21.97 9.68 -4.39
C HIS A 115 -23.18 9.48 -5.32
N VAL A 116 -24.19 8.73 -4.87
CA VAL A 116 -25.31 8.30 -5.73
C VAL A 116 -26.61 9.02 -5.39
N PHE A 117 -26.82 9.37 -4.13
CA PHE A 117 -28.11 9.89 -3.66
C PHE A 117 -27.99 11.30 -3.08
N ASP A 118 -28.65 12.26 -3.74
CA ASP A 118 -28.62 13.68 -3.36
C ASP A 118 -29.00 13.92 -1.89
N HIS A 119 -30.03 13.23 -1.37
CA HIS A 119 -30.45 13.41 0.02
C HIS A 119 -29.41 12.91 1.03
N TYR A 120 -28.55 11.96 0.66
CA TYR A 120 -27.42 11.54 1.50
C TYR A 120 -26.26 12.52 1.37
N PHE A 121 -26.02 13.08 0.18
CA PHE A 121 -25.04 14.15 -0.01
C PHE A 121 -25.40 15.38 0.84
N ASP A 122 -26.65 15.86 0.75
CA ASP A 122 -27.14 17.01 1.51
C ASP A 122 -27.11 16.79 3.02
N ALA A 123 -27.28 15.54 3.46
CA ALA A 123 -27.19 15.15 4.87
C ALA A 123 -25.75 14.90 5.35
N GLY A 124 -24.75 15.00 4.47
CA GLY A 124 -23.33 14.89 4.81
C GLY A 124 -22.79 13.45 4.89
N PHE A 125 -23.44 12.47 4.27
CA PHE A 125 -22.92 11.09 4.19
C PHE A 125 -21.81 10.97 3.13
N ASP A 126 -20.68 11.60 3.42
CA ASP A 126 -19.48 11.65 2.57
C ASP A 126 -18.36 10.74 3.14
N VAL A 127 -17.25 10.61 2.42
CA VAL A 127 -16.14 9.70 2.72
C VAL A 127 -15.52 9.90 4.10
N ASP A 128 -15.62 11.10 4.68
CA ASP A 128 -15.15 11.44 6.03
C ASP A 128 -16.10 10.98 7.15
N THR A 129 -17.26 10.42 6.79
CA THR A 129 -18.25 9.87 7.73
C THR A 129 -18.33 8.34 7.73
N LEU A 130 -17.55 7.66 6.89
CA LEU A 130 -17.56 6.20 6.78
C LEU A 130 -17.07 5.53 8.07
N ASP A 131 -17.75 4.46 8.48
CA ASP A 131 -17.37 3.67 9.66
C ASP A 131 -16.05 2.92 9.40
N LEU A 132 -15.07 3.14 10.27
CA LEU A 132 -13.77 2.45 10.19
C LEU A 132 -13.90 0.93 10.33
N HIS A 133 -14.91 0.42 11.04
CA HIS A 133 -15.16 -1.01 11.08
C HIS A 133 -15.54 -1.55 9.70
N VAL A 134 -16.35 -0.79 8.94
CA VAL A 134 -16.71 -1.15 7.56
C VAL A 134 -15.47 -1.11 6.66
N LEU A 135 -14.63 -0.08 6.78
CA LEU A 135 -13.39 0.03 5.98
C LEU A 135 -12.36 -1.05 6.29
N ASN A 136 -12.45 -1.72 7.44
CA ASN A 136 -11.58 -2.83 7.86
C ASN A 136 -12.32 -4.17 7.91
N GLY A 137 -13.52 -4.26 7.33
CA GLY A 137 -14.37 -5.45 7.41
C GLY A 137 -13.80 -6.65 6.64
N GLU A 138 -14.25 -7.85 7.01
CA GLU A 138 -13.94 -9.06 6.24
C GLU A 138 -14.64 -9.01 4.87
N LEU A 139 -13.93 -9.46 3.83
CA LEU A 139 -14.54 -9.74 2.54
C LEU A 139 -15.36 -11.03 2.69
N SER A 140 -16.67 -10.88 2.90
CA SER A 140 -17.64 -11.99 3.04
C SER A 140 -17.91 -12.72 1.72
#